data_AF-A0AA43CCZ1-F1
#
_entry.id   AF-A0AA43CCZ1-F1
#
_cell.length_a   1.000
_cell.length_b   1.000
_cell.length_c   1.000
_cell.angle_alpha   90.00
_cell.angle_beta   90.00
_cell.angle_gamma   90.00
#
_symmetry.space_group_name_H-M   'P 1'
#
loop_
_entity.id
_entity.type
_entity.pdbx_description
1 polymer ?
#
loop_
_entity_poly.entity_id
_entity_poly.type
_entity_poly.pdbx_seq_one_letter_code
_entity_poly.pdbx_strand_id
1 'polypeptide(L)'
;MEPSELTPAEFEGVRKNRYRPPLPWKRIGLLLAFVALVVGGYFWRQKVRADELRERMFAQHANQVAPTLDALEETRIDLFQKALDAKVGAANRLVEAEVPLSALHDKRVIYLKVLATDLVSEEALQTAIDAGEEDAVGACLGLELIELSALSDVPEVLTAKWLASAEEINDMMRLSVREEQLTRAIERELPALDEVVPAEYFLLLVVQGQSRLRDPVDVFLWDLGEDQLLLRSRTENRGRLITVLSRIGPKTDGARGNGDPIVTADCSIAAHIKAQLGEPTMDLASSD
;
A
#
# COMPACT_ATOMS: atom_id res chain seq x y z
N MET A 1 -42.95 -85.18 -76.68
CA MET A 1 -42.31 -85.83 -75.52
C MET A 1 -40.82 -85.73 -75.75
N GLU A 2 -40.20 -84.71 -75.17
CA GLU A 2 -38.84 -84.69 -74.60
C GLU A 2 -38.66 -83.33 -73.90
N PRO A 3 -37.98 -83.29 -72.75
CA PRO A 3 -38.15 -82.25 -71.74
C PRO A 3 -37.18 -81.10 -72.00
N SER A 4 -37.67 -79.87 -72.10
CA SER A 4 -36.79 -78.70 -72.13
C SER A 4 -36.30 -78.43 -70.71
N GLU A 5 -35.02 -78.68 -70.51
CA GLU A 5 -34.25 -78.41 -69.30
C GLU A 5 -34.50 -77.00 -68.78
N LEU A 6 -34.93 -76.91 -67.52
CA LEU A 6 -34.99 -75.67 -66.76
C LEU A 6 -33.54 -75.29 -66.38
N THR A 7 -32.92 -74.43 -67.17
CA THR A 7 -31.70 -73.71 -66.78
C THR A 7 -32.01 -72.74 -65.63
N PRO A 8 -31.21 -72.70 -64.56
CA PRO A 8 -31.46 -71.86 -63.39
C PRO A 8 -31.31 -70.38 -63.75
N ALA A 9 -32.14 -69.54 -63.13
CA ALA A 9 -32.13 -68.10 -63.30
C ALA A 9 -30.76 -67.52 -62.89
N GLU A 10 -30.04 -66.97 -63.86
CA GLU A 10 -28.93 -66.05 -63.57
C GLU A 10 -29.52 -64.79 -62.95
N PHE A 11 -29.22 -64.58 -61.68
CA PHE A 11 -29.53 -63.35 -60.98
C PHE A 11 -28.62 -62.25 -61.54
N GLU A 12 -29.06 -61.59 -62.61
CA GLU A 12 -28.39 -60.41 -63.15
C GLU A 12 -28.36 -59.30 -62.10
N GLY A 13 -27.15 -59.02 -61.62
CA GLY A 13 -26.77 -57.71 -61.15
C GLY A 13 -27.31 -57.32 -59.78
N VAL A 14 -26.41 -57.30 -58.80
CA VAL A 14 -26.51 -56.41 -57.64
C VAL A 14 -26.82 -55.00 -58.17
N ARG A 15 -28.06 -54.50 -58.00
CA ARG A 15 -28.38 -53.09 -58.22
C ARG A 15 -27.52 -52.27 -57.27
N LYS A 16 -26.35 -51.82 -57.74
CA LYS A 16 -25.55 -50.78 -57.09
C LYS A 16 -26.27 -49.44 -57.25
N ASN A 17 -27.38 -49.26 -56.55
CA ASN A 17 -27.88 -47.92 -56.24
C ASN A 17 -26.98 -47.34 -55.15
N ARG A 18 -25.90 -46.67 -55.57
CA ARG A 18 -25.21 -45.67 -54.74
C ARG A 18 -24.93 -44.45 -55.60
N TYR A 19 -25.96 -43.65 -55.81
CA TYR A 19 -25.76 -42.25 -56.15
C TYR A 19 -25.20 -41.56 -54.89
N ARG A 20 -23.89 -41.61 -54.70
CA ARG A 20 -23.19 -40.71 -53.78
C ARG A 20 -22.72 -39.54 -54.64
N PRO A 21 -23.40 -38.37 -54.63
CA PRO A 21 -22.85 -37.21 -55.29
C PRO A 21 -21.45 -36.94 -54.73
N PRO A 22 -20.46 -36.57 -55.56
CA PRO A 22 -19.15 -36.22 -55.06
C PRO A 22 -19.32 -35.03 -54.10
N LEU A 23 -19.08 -35.28 -52.80
CA LEU A 23 -19.04 -34.22 -51.80
C LEU A 23 -18.09 -33.13 -52.31
N PRO A 24 -18.51 -31.86 -52.38
CA PRO A 24 -17.72 -30.79 -52.96
C PRO A 24 -16.62 -30.34 -51.99
N TRP A 25 -15.71 -31.25 -51.61
CA TRP A 25 -14.64 -31.03 -50.64
C TRP A 25 -13.79 -29.79 -50.93
N LYS A 26 -13.59 -29.45 -52.21
CA LYS A 26 -12.90 -28.21 -52.61
C LYS A 26 -13.64 -26.94 -52.17
N ARG A 27 -14.98 -26.92 -52.26
CA ARG A 27 -15.80 -25.78 -51.83
C ARG A 27 -15.87 -25.69 -50.30
N ILE A 28 -15.95 -26.85 -49.63
CA ILE A 28 -15.92 -26.94 -48.16
C ILE A 28 -14.58 -26.44 -47.64
N GLY A 29 -13.46 -26.86 -48.23
CA GLY A 29 -12.13 -26.40 -47.86
C GLY A 29 -11.93 -24.90 -48.04
N LEU A 30 -12.41 -24.32 -49.16
CA LEU A 30 -12.39 -22.88 -49.39
C LEU A 30 -13.21 -22.10 -48.36
N LEU A 31 -14.41 -22.61 -48.03
CA LEU A 31 -15.27 -21.97 -47.03
C LEU A 31 -14.63 -22.02 -45.64
N LEU A 32 -14.04 -23.16 -45.24
CA LEU A 32 -13.32 -23.29 -43.98
C LEU A 32 -12.10 -22.35 -43.92
N ALA A 33 -11.33 -22.24 -45.01
CA ALA A 33 -10.20 -21.32 -45.08
C ALA A 33 -10.65 -19.87 -44.94
N PHE A 34 -11.74 -19.48 -45.61
CA PHE A 34 -12.31 -18.14 -45.49
C PHE A 34 -12.78 -17.84 -44.06
N VAL A 35 -13.52 -18.78 -43.44
CA VAL A 35 -13.97 -18.64 -42.05
C VAL A 35 -12.76 -18.53 -41.10
N ALA A 36 -11.73 -19.36 -41.27
CA ALA A 36 -10.52 -19.29 -40.46
C ALA A 36 -9.80 -17.93 -40.60
N LEU A 37 -9.78 -17.36 -41.81
CA LEU A 37 -9.16 -16.05 -42.07
C LEU A 37 -9.95 -14.92 -41.41
N VAL A 38 -11.29 -14.94 -41.51
CA VAL A 38 -12.16 -13.95 -40.86
C VAL A 38 -12.04 -14.03 -39.33
N VAL A 39 -12.10 -15.24 -38.77
CA VAL A 39 -11.95 -15.46 -37.32
C VAL A 39 -10.55 -15.04 -36.86
N GLY A 40 -9.49 -15.44 -37.58
CA GLY A 40 -8.11 -15.06 -37.28
C GLY A 40 -7.90 -13.54 -37.31
N GLY A 41 -8.44 -12.86 -38.32
CA GLY A 41 -8.40 -11.40 -38.41
C GLY A 41 -9.14 -10.69 -37.28
N TYR A 42 -10.28 -11.22 -36.83
CA TYR A 42 -11.01 -10.72 -35.68
C TYR A 42 -10.21 -10.85 -34.38
N PHE A 43 -9.65 -12.04 -34.10
CA PHE A 43 -8.82 -12.28 -32.92
C PHE A 43 -7.55 -11.42 -32.93
N TRP A 44 -6.91 -11.25 -34.09
CA TRP A 44 -5.74 -10.38 -34.22
C TRP A 44 -6.09 -8.92 -33.90
N ARG A 45 -7.22 -8.40 -34.42
CA ARG A 45 -7.68 -7.05 -34.12
C ARG A 45 -8.04 -6.86 -32.64
N GLN A 46 -8.64 -7.87 -32.01
CA GLN A 46 -8.89 -7.84 -30.58
C GLN A 46 -7.59 -7.82 -29.78
N LYS A 47 -6.60 -8.61 -30.17
CA LYS A 47 -5.28 -8.64 -29.53
C LYS A 47 -4.60 -7.27 -29.60
N VAL A 48 -4.54 -6.66 -30.80
CA VAL A 48 -3.94 -5.31 -30.97
C VAL A 48 -4.60 -4.28 -30.05
N ARG A 49 -5.93 -4.28 -29.97
CA ARG A 49 -6.66 -3.36 -29.06
C ARG A 49 -6.40 -3.64 -27.58
N ALA A 50 -6.24 -4.90 -27.20
CA ALA A 50 -5.90 -5.28 -25.83
C ALA A 50 -4.49 -4.82 -25.49
N ASP A 51 -3.54 -5.00 -26.41
CA ASP A 51 -2.15 -4.58 -26.24
C ASP A 51 -2.07 -3.04 -26.10
N GLU A 52 -2.76 -2.28 -26.95
CA GLU A 52 -2.88 -0.81 -26.85
C GLU A 52 -3.50 -0.37 -25.51
N LEU A 53 -4.50 -1.08 -25.01
CA LEU A 53 -5.15 -0.78 -23.74
C LEU A 53 -4.21 -1.04 -22.55
N ARG A 54 -3.46 -2.15 -22.58
CA ARG A 54 -2.43 -2.45 -21.57
C ARG A 54 -1.34 -1.40 -21.56
N GLU A 55 -0.81 -1.06 -22.74
CA GLU A 55 0.23 -0.04 -22.88
C GLU A 55 -0.19 1.30 -22.28
N ARG A 56 -1.46 1.71 -22.50
CA ARG A 56 -2.01 2.92 -21.86
C ARG A 56 -2.07 2.80 -20.34
N MET A 57 -2.52 1.67 -19.79
CA MET A 57 -2.52 1.45 -18.34
C MET A 57 -1.11 1.49 -17.74
N PHE A 58 -0.14 0.85 -18.39
CA PHE A 58 1.27 0.88 -17.98
C PHE A 58 1.83 2.30 -18.03
N ALA A 59 1.57 3.04 -19.10
CA ALA A 59 1.99 4.43 -19.22
C ALA A 59 1.32 5.33 -18.17
N GLN A 60 0.04 5.13 -17.87
CA GLN A 60 -0.68 5.88 -16.85
C GLN A 60 -0.08 5.61 -15.46
N HIS A 61 0.15 4.34 -15.12
CA HIS A 61 0.78 3.95 -13.87
C HIS A 61 2.20 4.51 -13.74
N ALA A 62 3.05 4.32 -14.76
CA ALA A 62 4.42 4.80 -14.75
C ALA A 62 4.54 6.32 -14.63
N ASN A 63 3.61 7.07 -15.22
CA ASN A 63 3.66 8.54 -15.20
C ASN A 63 3.03 9.16 -13.94
N GLN A 64 2.01 8.52 -13.37
CA GLN A 64 1.23 9.12 -12.27
C GLN A 64 1.48 8.43 -10.93
N VAL A 65 1.56 7.10 -10.91
CA VAL A 65 1.58 6.32 -9.66
C VAL A 65 3.01 5.99 -9.24
N ALA A 66 3.84 5.53 -10.18
CA ALA A 66 5.21 5.11 -9.86
C ALA A 66 6.04 6.18 -9.13
N PRO A 67 6.01 7.47 -9.51
CA PRO A 67 6.81 8.50 -8.81
C PRO A 67 6.44 8.64 -7.33
N THR A 68 5.16 8.61 -7.00
CA THR A 68 4.68 8.70 -5.61
C THR A 68 5.06 7.45 -4.82
N LEU A 69 4.92 6.26 -5.42
CA LEU A 69 5.30 5.01 -4.75
C LEU A 69 6.82 4.89 -4.54
N ASP A 70 7.61 5.33 -5.51
CA ASP A 70 9.07 5.36 -5.38
C ASP A 70 9.48 6.33 -4.27
N ALA A 71 8.86 7.52 -4.20
CA ALA A 71 9.12 8.49 -3.13
C ALA A 71 8.68 7.98 -1.74
N LEU A 72 7.54 7.28 -1.65
CA LEU A 72 7.11 6.61 -0.41
C LEU A 72 8.14 5.56 0.05
N GLU A 73 8.60 4.73 -0.89
CA GLU A 73 9.56 3.66 -0.63
C GLU A 73 10.92 4.23 -0.20
N GLU A 74 11.43 5.25 -0.91
CA GLU A 74 12.67 5.95 -0.55
C GLU A 74 12.57 6.58 0.84
N THR A 75 11.46 7.27 1.13
CA THR A 75 11.22 7.84 2.46
C THR A 75 11.18 6.74 3.52
N ARG A 76 10.49 5.63 3.27
CA ARG A 76 10.43 4.52 4.22
C ARG A 76 11.82 3.95 4.50
N ILE A 77 12.62 3.70 3.46
CA ILE A 77 13.98 3.16 3.61
C ILE A 77 14.85 4.10 4.43
N ASP A 78 14.83 5.40 4.16
CA ASP A 78 15.59 6.39 4.94
C ASP A 78 15.16 6.39 6.41
N LEU A 79 13.85 6.43 6.70
CA LEU A 79 13.35 6.43 8.08
C LEU A 79 13.67 5.12 8.83
N PHE A 80 13.63 3.98 8.14
CA PHE A 80 14.07 2.70 8.70
C PHE A 80 15.55 2.75 9.08
N GLN A 81 16.39 3.27 8.19
CA GLN A 81 17.81 3.41 8.45
C GLN A 81 18.07 4.34 9.65
N LYS A 82 17.40 5.50 9.71
CA LYS A 82 17.49 6.41 10.86
C LYS A 82 17.06 5.73 12.17
N ALA A 83 16.01 4.91 12.14
CA ALA A 83 15.54 4.16 13.31
C ALA A 83 16.56 3.10 13.77
N LEU A 84 17.17 2.35 12.85
CA LEU A 84 18.19 1.36 13.16
C LEU A 84 19.47 2.00 13.71
N ASP A 85 19.89 3.13 13.14
CA ASP A 85 21.08 3.87 13.58
C ASP A 85 20.89 4.53 14.95
N ALA A 86 19.65 4.89 15.31
CA ALA A 86 19.30 5.46 16.61
C ALA A 86 19.60 4.52 17.80
N LYS A 87 19.84 3.22 17.55
CA LYS A 87 20.27 2.23 18.56
C LYS A 87 21.53 2.64 19.33
N VAL A 88 22.42 3.42 18.70
CA VAL A 88 23.75 3.75 19.23
C VAL A 88 23.87 5.27 19.44
N GLY A 89 23.27 5.82 20.49
CA GLY A 89 23.52 7.25 20.79
C GLY A 89 22.72 7.93 21.88
N ALA A 90 21.64 7.32 22.39
CA ALA A 90 20.68 8.05 23.22
C ALA A 90 21.16 8.51 24.61
N ALA A 91 22.26 7.96 25.12
CA ALA A 91 22.82 8.39 26.39
C ALA A 91 23.33 9.85 26.37
N ASN A 92 23.66 10.38 25.19
CA ASN A 92 24.15 11.74 25.04
C ASN A 92 23.02 12.68 24.60
N ARG A 93 22.63 13.59 25.50
CA ARG A 93 21.66 14.65 25.19
C ARG A 93 22.18 15.52 24.04
N LEU A 94 21.37 15.68 23.00
CA LEU A 94 21.53 16.66 21.93
C LEU A 94 20.25 17.48 21.86
N VAL A 95 20.37 18.80 21.90
CA VAL A 95 19.28 19.72 21.60
C VAL A 95 19.90 20.78 20.72
N GLU A 96 19.75 20.65 19.41
CA GLU A 96 20.13 21.67 18.43
C GLU A 96 18.93 22.55 18.05
N ALA A 97 17.81 22.39 18.79
CA ALA A 97 16.54 23.02 18.49
C ALA A 97 16.56 24.55 18.65
N GLU A 98 16.73 25.26 17.53
CA GLU A 98 16.17 26.60 17.31
C GLU A 98 14.68 26.53 16.89
N VAL A 99 14.14 25.32 16.65
CA VAL A 99 12.76 25.09 16.20
C VAL A 99 11.82 24.92 17.41
N PRO A 100 10.90 25.86 17.66
CA PRO A 100 9.88 25.69 18.70
C PRO A 100 8.87 24.61 18.29
N LEU A 101 8.32 23.85 19.25
CA LEU A 101 7.30 22.83 18.96
C LEU A 101 6.09 23.41 18.18
N SER A 102 5.72 24.66 18.42
CA SER A 102 4.69 25.37 17.66
C SER A 102 4.95 25.39 16.15
N ALA A 103 6.20 25.34 15.70
CA ALA A 103 6.54 25.25 14.29
C ALA A 103 6.20 23.89 13.66
N LEU A 104 5.96 22.85 14.48
CA LEU A 104 5.59 21.50 14.04
C LEU A 104 4.08 21.29 13.92
N HIS A 105 3.23 22.17 14.46
CA HIS A 105 1.78 21.97 14.52
C HIS A 105 1.11 21.86 13.14
N ASP A 106 1.60 22.62 12.17
CA ASP A 106 1.09 22.63 10.80
C ASP A 106 1.93 21.75 9.86
N LYS A 107 2.82 20.91 10.43
CA LYS A 107 3.81 20.13 9.69
C LYS A 107 3.49 18.65 9.74
N ARG A 108 3.91 17.96 8.69
CA ARG A 108 3.77 16.50 8.61
C ARG A 108 4.89 15.84 9.39
N VAL A 109 4.53 15.20 10.50
CA VAL A 109 5.46 14.50 11.38
C VAL A 109 5.19 13.01 11.30
N ILE A 110 6.15 12.25 10.74
CA ILE A 110 6.10 10.80 10.77
C ILE A 110 6.53 10.31 12.14
N TYR A 111 5.82 9.31 12.65
CA TYR A 111 5.97 8.80 14.00
C TYR A 111 6.24 7.31 14.02
N LEU A 112 7.20 6.91 14.85
CA LEU A 112 7.49 5.52 15.14
C LEU A 112 7.75 5.34 16.64
N LYS A 113 7.07 4.37 17.25
CA LYS A 113 7.37 3.87 18.60
C LYS A 113 7.74 2.40 18.50
N VAL A 114 8.91 2.06 19.03
CA VAL A 114 9.46 0.70 18.98
C VAL A 114 10.20 0.36 20.25
N LEU A 115 10.32 -0.94 20.55
CA LEU A 115 11.18 -1.41 21.62
C LEU A 115 12.63 -1.44 21.12
N ALA A 116 13.59 -1.19 22.02
CA ALA A 116 15.01 -1.30 21.70
C ALA A 116 15.40 -2.73 21.24
N THR A 117 14.65 -3.74 21.67
CA THR A 117 14.81 -5.14 21.22
C THR A 117 14.45 -5.36 19.76
N ASP A 118 13.61 -4.48 19.20
CA ASP A 118 13.11 -4.61 17.82
C ASP A 118 14.05 -3.90 16.83
N LEU A 119 14.94 -3.02 17.32
CA LEU A 119 16.01 -2.36 16.56
C LEU A 119 17.25 -3.26 16.36
N VAL A 120 17.09 -4.58 16.40
CA VAL A 120 18.21 -5.53 16.24
C VAL A 120 18.43 -5.90 14.79
N SER A 121 17.38 -5.89 13.98
CA SER A 121 17.41 -6.16 12.54
C SER A 121 16.26 -5.45 11.83
N GLU A 122 16.38 -5.28 10.52
CA GLU A 122 15.30 -4.78 9.66
C GLU A 122 14.02 -5.61 9.79
N GLU A 123 14.14 -6.95 9.85
CA GLU A 123 12.99 -7.86 9.97
C GLU A 123 12.24 -7.67 11.30
N ALA A 124 12.97 -7.46 12.41
CA ALA A 124 12.37 -7.25 13.72
C ALA A 124 11.67 -5.88 13.78
N LEU A 125 12.28 -4.86 13.20
CA LEU A 125 11.69 -3.51 13.09
C LEU A 125 10.41 -3.54 12.25
N GLN A 126 10.43 -4.21 11.09
CA GLN A 126 9.23 -4.37 10.25
C GLN A 126 8.10 -5.05 11.02
N THR A 127 8.40 -6.13 11.74
CA THR A 127 7.41 -6.85 12.55
C THR A 127 6.81 -5.95 13.63
N ALA A 128 7.61 -5.09 14.25
CA ALA A 128 7.15 -4.13 15.26
C ALA A 128 6.26 -3.04 14.66
N ILE A 129 6.58 -2.56 13.45
CA ILE A 129 5.76 -1.60 12.70
C ILE A 129 4.40 -2.20 12.35
N ASP A 130 4.40 -3.43 11.83
CA ASP A 130 3.17 -4.14 11.44
C ASP A 130 2.29 -4.47 12.65
N ALA A 131 2.87 -4.66 13.83
CA ALA A 131 2.14 -4.95 15.06
C ALA A 131 1.32 -3.75 15.58
N GLY A 132 1.69 -2.52 15.20
CA GLY A 132 0.90 -1.29 15.40
C GLY A 132 0.34 -1.11 16.81
N GLU A 133 1.12 -0.54 17.74
CA GLU A 133 0.62 -0.24 19.09
C GLU A 133 0.23 1.24 19.21
N GLU A 134 -1.08 1.50 19.32
CA GLU A 134 -1.65 2.84 19.49
C GLU A 134 -0.95 3.62 20.63
N ASP A 135 -0.70 4.92 20.41
CA ASP A 135 -0.10 5.78 21.43
C ASP A 135 -0.74 7.17 21.47
N ALA A 136 -0.76 7.75 22.67
CA ALA A 136 -1.34 9.07 22.94
C ALA A 136 -0.36 10.23 22.73
N VAL A 137 0.90 9.96 22.39
CA VAL A 137 1.96 10.98 22.34
C VAL A 137 1.60 12.11 21.38
N GLY A 138 1.04 11.82 20.21
CA GLY A 138 0.57 12.86 19.27
C GLY A 138 -0.46 13.79 19.88
N ALA A 139 -1.51 13.23 20.50
CA ALA A 139 -2.54 14.00 21.20
C ALA A 139 -1.96 14.84 22.36
N CYS A 140 -1.03 14.27 23.13
CA CYS A 140 -0.34 14.99 24.21
C CYS A 140 0.57 16.12 23.71
N LEU A 141 1.19 15.95 22.53
CA LEU A 141 1.99 16.99 21.89
C LEU A 141 1.11 18.07 21.25
N GLY A 142 -0.12 17.73 20.86
CA GLY A 142 -0.97 18.60 20.05
C GLY A 142 -0.59 18.55 18.57
N LEU A 143 0.02 17.45 18.14
CA LEU A 143 0.48 17.21 16.77
C LEU A 143 -0.39 16.13 16.11
N GLU A 144 -0.62 16.28 14.82
CA GLU A 144 -1.13 15.21 13.97
C GLU A 144 0.04 14.35 13.51
N LEU A 145 0.21 13.18 14.15
CA LEU A 145 1.28 12.25 13.82
C LEU A 145 0.80 11.22 12.80
N ILE A 146 1.63 10.96 11.80
CA ILE A 146 1.41 9.91 10.79
C ILE A 146 2.27 8.71 11.19
N GLU A 147 1.66 7.56 11.45
CA GLU A 147 2.43 6.36 11.78
C GLU A 147 3.28 5.91 10.58
N LEU A 148 4.50 5.44 10.83
CA LEU A 148 5.40 4.95 9.78
C LEU A 148 4.79 3.81 8.96
N SER A 149 3.92 2.98 9.57
CA SER A 149 3.14 1.93 8.91
C SER A 149 2.28 2.47 7.75
N ALA A 150 1.75 3.70 7.88
CA ALA A 150 0.91 4.32 6.87
C ALA A 150 1.66 4.58 5.54
N LEU A 151 2.99 4.65 5.55
CA LEU A 151 3.78 4.72 4.30
C LEU A 151 3.70 3.43 3.46
N SER A 152 3.33 2.32 4.08
CA SER A 152 3.21 1.01 3.43
C SER A 152 1.76 0.63 3.11
N ASP A 153 0.79 1.43 3.54
CA ASP A 153 -0.64 1.22 3.29
C ASP A 153 -1.04 1.66 1.87
N VAL A 154 -0.35 1.10 0.87
CA VAL A 154 -0.63 1.36 -0.54
C VAL A 154 -1.78 0.45 -1.01
N PRO A 155 -2.86 1.00 -1.59
CA PRO A 155 -3.94 0.20 -2.15
C PRO A 155 -3.42 -0.80 -3.20
N GLU A 156 -3.85 -2.06 -3.11
CA GLU A 156 -3.38 -3.13 -4.02
C GLU A 156 -3.48 -2.73 -5.50
N VAL A 157 -4.54 -2.00 -5.87
CA VAL A 157 -4.80 -1.52 -7.25
C VAL A 157 -3.68 -0.64 -7.81
N LEU A 158 -2.99 0.11 -6.96
CA LEU A 158 -1.88 0.98 -7.36
C LEU A 158 -0.54 0.22 -7.45
N THR A 159 -0.48 -1.03 -7.00
CA THR A 159 0.78 -1.78 -6.98
C THR A 159 1.17 -2.31 -8.36
N ALA A 160 2.48 -2.41 -8.60
CA ALA A 160 3.02 -3.03 -9.81
C ALA A 160 2.56 -4.49 -9.98
N LYS A 161 2.35 -5.20 -8.86
CA LYS A 161 1.84 -6.58 -8.87
C LYS A 161 0.43 -6.66 -9.46
N TRP A 162 -0.46 -5.76 -9.06
CA TRP A 162 -1.81 -5.70 -9.61
C TRP A 162 -1.79 -5.35 -11.09
N LEU A 163 -0.90 -4.44 -11.50
CA LEU A 163 -0.73 -4.05 -12.89
C LEU A 163 -0.21 -5.21 -13.77
N ALA A 164 0.78 -5.97 -13.27
CA ALA A 164 1.30 -7.15 -13.97
C ALA A 164 0.21 -8.21 -14.22
N SER A 165 -0.78 -8.34 -13.32
CA SER A 165 -1.91 -9.26 -13.52
C SER A 165 -2.79 -8.92 -14.73
N ALA A 166 -2.70 -7.69 -15.26
CA ALA A 166 -3.44 -7.29 -16.46
C ALA A 166 -2.88 -7.91 -17.75
N GLU A 167 -1.63 -8.37 -17.75
CA GLU A 167 -1.01 -9.05 -18.90
C GLU A 167 -1.70 -10.38 -19.22
N GLU A 168 -2.19 -11.08 -18.19
CA GLU A 168 -2.86 -12.38 -18.34
C GLU A 168 -4.30 -12.27 -18.87
N ILE A 169 -4.86 -11.07 -18.90
CA ILE A 169 -6.26 -10.83 -19.29
C ILE A 169 -6.34 -10.67 -20.82
N ASN A 170 -6.98 -11.63 -21.48
CA ASN A 170 -7.23 -11.59 -22.94
C ASN A 170 -8.62 -11.02 -23.32
N ASP A 171 -9.49 -10.78 -22.33
CA ASP A 171 -10.83 -10.26 -22.53
C ASP A 171 -10.85 -8.73 -22.43
N MET A 172 -11.21 -8.07 -23.54
CA MET A 172 -11.31 -6.61 -23.64
C MET A 172 -12.23 -6.00 -22.58
N MET A 173 -13.35 -6.63 -22.27
CA MET A 173 -14.31 -6.09 -21.29
C MET A 173 -13.73 -6.16 -19.88
N ARG A 174 -13.01 -7.24 -19.55
CA ARG A 174 -12.32 -7.34 -18.25
C ARG A 174 -11.17 -6.35 -18.16
N LEU A 175 -10.44 -6.13 -19.25
CA LEU A 175 -9.34 -5.18 -19.30
C LEU A 175 -9.84 -3.72 -19.19
N SER A 176 -10.97 -3.36 -19.81
CA SER A 176 -11.55 -2.02 -19.66
C SER A 176 -12.04 -1.75 -18.23
N VAL A 177 -12.58 -2.76 -17.54
CA VAL A 177 -12.95 -2.62 -16.12
C VAL A 177 -11.72 -2.38 -15.26
N ARG A 178 -10.58 -3.00 -15.59
CA ARG A 178 -9.31 -2.79 -14.89
C ARG A 178 -8.78 -1.36 -15.13
N GLU A 179 -8.79 -0.86 -16.36
CA GLU A 179 -8.42 0.53 -16.67
C GLU A 179 -9.24 1.53 -15.82
N GLU A 180 -10.56 1.32 -15.74
CA GLU A 180 -11.45 2.15 -14.93
C GLU A 180 -11.14 2.05 -13.42
N GLN A 181 -10.83 0.84 -12.91
CA GLN A 181 -10.44 0.64 -11.52
C GLN A 181 -9.15 1.40 -11.18
N LEU A 182 -8.14 1.32 -12.06
CA LEU A 182 -6.89 2.05 -11.91
C LEU A 182 -7.14 3.56 -11.91
N THR A 183 -7.91 4.06 -12.88
CA THR A 183 -8.22 5.49 -13.00
C THR A 183 -8.92 6.02 -11.76
N ARG A 184 -9.93 5.31 -11.25
CA ARG A 184 -10.62 5.70 -10.02
C ARG A 184 -9.72 5.64 -8.79
N ALA A 185 -8.86 4.64 -8.69
CA ALA A 185 -7.91 4.53 -7.59
C ALA A 185 -6.91 5.69 -7.63
N ILE A 186 -6.44 6.08 -8.82
CA ILE A 186 -5.58 7.25 -8.99
C ILE A 186 -6.29 8.52 -8.54
N GLU A 187 -7.52 8.76 -9.02
CA GLU A 187 -8.25 9.99 -8.67
C GLU A 187 -8.61 10.09 -7.18
N ARG A 188 -8.82 8.95 -6.51
CA ARG A 188 -9.30 8.92 -5.13
C ARG A 188 -8.17 8.76 -4.09
N GLU A 189 -7.22 7.88 -4.35
CA GLU A 189 -6.24 7.43 -3.36
C GLU A 189 -4.88 8.13 -3.53
N LEU A 190 -4.47 8.43 -4.77
CA LEU A 190 -3.16 9.03 -5.03
C LEU A 190 -2.98 10.39 -4.34
N PRO A 191 -3.97 11.30 -4.31
CA PRO A 191 -3.82 12.57 -3.60
C PRO A 191 -3.54 12.40 -2.10
N ALA A 192 -4.14 11.39 -1.47
CA ALA A 192 -3.91 11.11 -0.05
C ALA A 192 -2.47 10.62 0.17
N LEU A 193 -1.91 9.82 -0.74
CA LEU A 193 -0.51 9.37 -0.68
C LEU A 193 0.47 10.51 -0.96
N ASP A 194 0.17 11.37 -1.95
CA ASP A 194 0.97 12.57 -2.27
C ASP A 194 1.02 13.55 -1.09
N GLU A 195 -0.06 13.62 -0.30
CA GLU A 195 -0.09 14.41 0.92
C GLU A 195 0.80 13.84 2.03
N VAL A 196 1.19 12.56 2.02
CA VAL A 196 2.08 12.01 3.05
C VAL A 196 3.57 12.29 2.75
N VAL A 197 3.96 12.40 1.47
CA VAL A 197 5.37 12.41 1.01
C VAL A 197 5.91 13.81 0.67
N PRO A 198 5.49 14.83 1.40
CA PRO A 198 6.56 15.58 2.04
C PRO A 198 6.42 15.42 3.53
N ALA A 199 6.99 14.32 4.04
CA ALA A 199 7.29 14.20 5.45
C ALA A 199 8.34 15.25 5.79
N GLU A 200 8.02 16.16 6.71
CA GLU A 200 8.91 17.27 7.06
C GLU A 200 9.76 16.92 8.28
N TYR A 201 9.19 16.13 9.19
CA TYR A 201 9.87 15.71 10.41
C TYR A 201 9.64 14.23 10.69
N PHE A 202 10.60 13.62 11.38
CA PHE A 202 10.49 12.27 11.89
C PHE A 202 10.69 12.25 13.40
N LEU A 203 9.70 11.74 14.13
CA LEU A 203 9.72 11.55 15.58
C LEU A 203 9.80 10.05 15.91
N LEU A 204 10.92 9.63 16.49
CA LEU A 204 11.14 8.26 16.94
C LEU A 204 11.17 8.19 18.46
N LEU A 205 10.43 7.23 19.00
CA LEU A 205 10.47 6.83 20.40
C LEU A 205 10.99 5.40 20.52
N VAL A 206 12.11 5.23 21.22
CA VAL A 206 12.71 3.92 21.50
C VAL A 206 12.54 3.60 22.97
N VAL A 207 11.71 2.60 23.28
CA VAL A 207 11.51 2.12 24.65
C VAL A 207 12.60 1.13 25.01
N GLN A 208 13.41 1.44 26.02
CA GLN A 208 14.57 0.61 26.39
C GLN A 208 14.20 -0.71 27.08
N GLY A 209 12.97 -0.83 27.59
CA GLY A 209 12.45 -2.04 28.23
C GLY A 209 11.18 -2.56 27.56
N GLN A 210 10.19 -2.95 28.36
CA GLN A 210 8.94 -3.53 27.87
C GLN A 210 7.82 -2.50 27.76
N SER A 211 7.89 -1.41 28.52
CA SER A 211 6.81 -0.43 28.55
C SER A 211 7.32 0.98 28.78
N ARG A 212 6.84 1.92 27.96
CA ARG A 212 7.07 3.36 28.15
C ARG A 212 6.57 3.89 29.50
N LEU A 213 5.74 3.14 30.22
CA LEU A 213 5.22 3.49 31.55
C LEU A 213 6.24 3.31 32.67
N ARG A 214 7.22 2.42 32.48
CA ARG A 214 8.17 2.01 33.54
C ARG A 214 9.62 2.14 33.11
N ASP A 215 9.88 2.00 31.83
CA ASP A 215 11.22 1.95 31.29
C ASP A 215 11.60 3.29 30.64
N PRO A 216 12.90 3.63 30.59
CA PRO A 216 13.38 4.81 29.90
C PRO A 216 13.00 4.80 28.42
N VAL A 217 12.69 5.98 27.90
CA VAL A 217 12.38 6.19 26.48
C VAL A 217 13.39 7.15 25.90
N ASP A 218 13.97 6.77 24.78
CA ASP A 218 14.84 7.63 23.99
C ASP A 218 14.03 8.29 22.90
N VAL A 219 14.14 9.61 22.82
CA VAL A 219 13.43 10.45 21.87
C VAL A 219 14.42 10.99 20.86
N PHE A 220 14.05 10.88 19.59
CA PHE A 220 14.77 11.48 18.48
C PHE A 220 13.80 12.25 17.59
N LEU A 221 14.18 13.47 17.20
CA LEU A 221 13.44 14.29 16.24
C LEU A 221 14.40 14.72 15.13
N TRP A 222 14.10 14.33 13.90
CA TRP A 222 14.82 14.77 12.71
C TRP A 222 14.00 15.79 11.93
N ASP A 223 14.70 16.77 11.37
CA ASP A 223 14.26 17.54 10.22
C ASP A 223 14.65 16.75 8.96
N LEU A 224 13.66 16.34 8.17
CA LEU A 224 13.88 15.56 6.95
C LEU A 224 14.24 16.44 5.74
N GLY A 225 13.94 17.74 5.79
CA GLY A 225 14.31 18.69 4.75
C GLY A 225 15.80 19.05 4.78
N GLU A 226 16.36 19.20 5.99
CA GLU A 226 17.79 19.49 6.19
C GLU A 226 18.65 18.26 6.52
N ASP A 227 18.02 17.08 6.64
CA ASP A 227 18.64 15.83 7.10
C ASP A 227 19.42 15.99 8.42
N GLN A 228 18.81 16.69 9.38
CA GLN A 228 19.44 17.08 10.65
C GLN A 228 18.71 16.48 11.86
N LEU A 229 19.48 15.94 12.82
CA LEU A 229 18.95 15.50 14.11
C LEU A 229 18.81 16.70 15.06
N LEU A 230 17.59 17.19 15.22
CA LEU A 230 17.27 18.36 16.06
C LEU A 230 17.23 18.03 17.56
N LEU A 231 16.69 16.86 17.91
CA LEU A 231 16.51 16.42 19.28
C LEU A 231 17.04 15.01 19.46
N ARG A 232 17.86 14.79 20.50
CA ARG A 232 18.17 13.48 21.05
C ARG A 232 18.15 13.56 22.56
N SER A 233 17.25 12.83 23.21
CA SER A 233 17.20 12.79 24.66
C SER A 233 16.70 11.46 25.19
N ARG A 234 17.27 11.04 26.31
CA ARG A 234 16.64 10.04 27.17
C ARG A 234 15.66 10.74 28.13
N THR A 235 14.49 10.14 28.31
CA THR A 235 13.52 10.54 29.34
C THR A 235 13.11 9.33 30.15
N GLU A 236 12.90 9.54 31.44
CA GLU A 236 12.29 8.56 32.33
C GLU A 236 10.85 8.98 32.60
N ASN A 237 9.93 8.02 32.55
CA ASN A 237 8.54 8.31 32.85
C ASN A 237 8.37 8.63 34.35
N ARG A 238 7.76 9.79 34.65
CA ARG A 238 7.41 10.21 36.01
C ARG A 238 5.91 10.07 36.34
N GLY A 239 5.15 9.37 35.52
CA GLY A 239 3.73 9.05 35.72
C GLY A 239 2.78 10.25 35.65
N ARG A 240 3.05 11.24 34.79
CA ARG A 240 2.19 12.42 34.64
C ARG A 240 0.97 12.10 33.77
N LEU A 241 -0.13 11.74 34.43
CA LEU A 241 -1.42 11.53 33.80
C LEU A 241 -2.09 12.88 33.49
N ILE A 242 -2.40 13.12 32.21
CA ILE A 242 -3.13 14.30 31.74
C ILE A 242 -4.34 13.83 30.95
N THR A 243 -5.50 14.47 31.15
CA THR A 243 -6.68 14.25 30.33
C THR A 243 -6.44 14.85 28.95
N VAL A 244 -6.46 14.04 27.90
CA VAL A 244 -6.31 14.49 26.51
C VAL A 244 -7.56 14.15 25.70
N LEU A 245 -7.86 14.99 24.71
CA LEU A 245 -8.81 14.64 23.67
C LEU A 245 -8.16 13.57 22.82
N SER A 246 -8.71 12.36 22.88
CA SER A 246 -8.09 11.20 22.29
C SER A 246 -8.83 10.80 21.01
N ARG A 247 -8.08 10.58 19.93
CA ARG A 247 -8.54 9.81 18.76
C ARG A 247 -8.21 8.30 18.89
N ILE A 248 -7.85 7.83 20.10
CA ILE A 248 -7.58 6.41 20.39
C ILE A 248 -8.93 5.70 20.46
N GLY A 249 -9.35 5.15 19.32
CA GLY A 249 -10.60 4.43 19.13
C GLY A 249 -10.76 4.07 17.65
N PRO A 250 -11.51 3.00 17.33
CA PRO A 250 -11.64 2.54 15.94
C PRO A 250 -12.15 3.69 15.06
N LYS A 251 -11.37 4.04 14.01
CA LYS A 251 -11.79 4.97 12.95
C LYS A 251 -13.08 4.42 12.34
N THR A 252 -14.22 4.92 12.81
CA THR A 252 -15.49 4.70 12.14
C THR A 252 -15.65 5.82 11.13
N ASP A 253 -15.35 5.51 9.87
CA ASP A 253 -15.71 6.35 8.75
C ASP A 253 -17.22 6.60 8.80
N GLY A 254 -17.60 7.84 9.06
CA GLY A 254 -18.98 8.29 8.95
C GLY A 254 -19.75 8.43 10.26
N ALA A 255 -19.32 9.31 11.16
CA ALA A 255 -20.24 10.11 11.96
C ALA A 255 -19.53 11.36 12.53
N ARG A 256 -19.93 12.55 12.08
CA ARG A 256 -19.80 13.78 12.89
C ARG A 256 -20.75 13.67 14.10
N GLY A 257 -20.43 12.77 15.04
CA GLY A 257 -21.20 12.50 16.25
C GLY A 257 -20.42 12.91 17.49
N ASN A 258 -20.87 14.00 18.12
CA ASN A 258 -20.61 14.43 19.50
C ASN A 258 -19.39 13.86 20.25
N GLY A 259 -18.35 14.70 20.36
CA GLY A 259 -17.36 14.69 21.43
C GLY A 259 -16.32 13.59 21.32
N ASP A 260 -15.11 13.96 20.87
CA ASP A 260 -13.94 13.09 21.00
C ASP A 260 -13.81 12.59 22.45
N PRO A 261 -13.62 11.28 22.68
CA PRO A 261 -13.53 10.75 24.03
C PRO A 261 -12.35 11.39 24.75
N ILE A 262 -12.64 12.02 25.89
CA ILE A 262 -11.59 12.45 26.82
C ILE A 262 -11.03 11.20 27.47
N VAL A 263 -9.79 10.86 27.16
CA VAL A 263 -9.08 9.71 27.73
C VAL A 263 -7.96 10.25 28.62
N THR A 264 -7.80 9.64 29.80
CA THR A 264 -6.62 9.90 30.64
C THR A 264 -5.44 9.20 30.00
N ALA A 265 -4.47 9.98 29.53
CA ALA A 265 -3.24 9.45 28.93
C ALA A 265 -2.02 9.88 29.74
N ASP A 266 -0.97 9.05 29.69
CA ASP A 266 0.33 9.44 30.21
C ASP A 266 1.07 10.31 29.19
N CYS A 267 1.12 11.60 29.49
CA CYS A 267 1.76 12.63 28.66
C CYS A 267 3.13 13.05 29.19
N SER A 268 3.72 12.29 30.12
CA SER A 268 5.04 12.61 30.70
C SER A 268 6.14 12.78 29.64
N ILE A 269 6.21 11.86 28.68
CA ILE A 269 7.18 11.88 27.57
C ILE A 269 6.93 13.10 26.69
N ALA A 270 5.67 13.34 26.31
CA ALA A 270 5.30 14.51 25.51
C ALA A 270 5.67 15.83 26.24
N ALA A 271 5.39 15.94 27.54
CA ALA A 271 5.76 17.11 28.33
C ALA A 271 7.28 17.33 28.36
N HIS A 272 8.07 16.25 28.43
CA HIS A 272 9.53 16.33 28.33
C HIS A 272 9.98 16.84 26.96
N ILE A 273 9.37 16.36 25.88
CA ILE A 273 9.62 16.86 24.51
C ILE A 273 9.29 18.35 24.41
N LYS A 274 8.12 18.79 24.92
CA LYS A 274 7.73 20.22 24.92
C LYS A 274 8.75 21.09 25.65
N ALA A 275 9.19 20.67 26.83
CA ALA A 275 10.20 21.38 27.60
C ALA A 275 11.54 21.50 26.86
N GLN A 276 11.93 20.47 26.12
CA GLN A 276 13.18 20.47 25.35
C GLN A 276 13.12 21.34 24.10
N LEU A 277 11.94 21.48 23.50
CA LEU A 277 11.69 22.35 22.35
C LEU A 277 11.30 23.78 22.73
N GLY A 278 11.55 24.18 23.98
CA GLY A 278 11.40 25.57 24.43
C GLY A 278 9.97 26.03 24.66
N GLU A 279 8.98 25.14 24.68
CA GLU A 279 7.63 25.51 25.04
C GLU A 279 7.43 25.57 26.56
N PRO A 280 6.63 26.53 27.07
CA PRO A 280 6.27 26.57 28.47
C PRO A 280 5.44 25.33 28.80
N THR A 281 6.05 24.34 29.44
CA THR A 281 5.28 23.30 30.12
C THR A 281 4.50 23.99 31.23
N MET A 282 3.20 23.69 31.37
CA MET A 282 2.49 24.01 32.61
C MET A 282 3.21 23.29 33.75
N ASP A 283 4.16 23.98 34.39
CA ASP A 283 4.70 23.60 35.68
C ASP A 283 3.61 23.82 36.71
N LEU A 284 2.67 22.88 36.75
CA LEU A 284 1.93 22.62 37.98
C LEU A 284 2.95 21.94 38.89
N ALA A 285 3.61 22.77 39.70
CA ALA A 285 4.51 22.35 40.76
C ALA A 285 3.85 21.20 41.53
N SER A 286 4.59 20.11 41.72
CA SER A 286 4.25 19.13 42.74
C SER A 286 4.14 19.90 44.06
N SER A 287 2.96 19.92 44.68
CA SER A 287 2.91 20.29 46.09
C SER A 287 3.72 19.22 46.84
N ASP A 288 4.75 19.66 47.55
CA ASP A 288 5.45 18.88 48.57
C ASP A 288 4.47 18.23 49.57
#